data_AF-A0A5K0Z6G4-F1
#
_entry.id   AF-A0A5K0Z6G4-F1
#
_cell.length_a   1.000
_cell.length_b   1.000
_cell.length_c   1.000
_cell.angle_alpha   90.00
_cell.angle_beta   90.00
_cell.angle_gamma   90.00
#
_symmetry.space_group_name_H-M   'P 1'
#
loop_
_entity.id
_entity.type
_entity.pdbx_description
1 polymer ?
#
loop_
_entity_poly.entity_id
_entity_poly.type
_entity_poly.pdbx_seq_one_letter_code
_entity_poly.pdbx_strand_id
1 'polypeptide(L)' 'GALKPSDVKPLWAHVTCAWFSPEVSFSSDEAMEPAVGILKIPMKSFLQ' A
#
# COMPACT_ATOMS: atom_id res chain seq x y z
N GLY A 1 9.22 -4.11 8.58
CA GLY A 1 10.06 -3.28 7.68
C GLY A 1 9.66 -1.82 7.80
N ALA A 2 10.04 -0.96 6.86
CA ALA A 2 9.59 0.44 6.83
C ALA A 2 8.10 0.52 6.46
N LEU A 3 7.32 1.26 7.24
CA LEU A 3 5.87 1.42 7.07
C LEU A 3 5.50 2.86 6.71
N LYS A 4 4.46 3.00 5.90
CA LYS A 4 3.84 4.29 5.55
C LYS A 4 2.32 4.22 5.75
N PRO A 5 1.68 5.34 6.16
CA PRO A 5 0.24 5.37 6.38
C PRO A 5 -0.48 5.16 5.04
N SER A 6 -1.67 4.57 5.08
CA SER A 6 -2.54 4.49 3.90
C SER A 6 -3.64 5.56 3.93
N ASP A 7 -4.32 5.73 2.79
CA ASP A 7 -5.51 6.55 2.67
C ASP A 7 -6.73 5.96 3.41
N VAL A 8 -6.64 4.69 3.81
CA VAL A 8 -7.66 3.99 4.61
C VAL A 8 -7.19 3.85 6.06
N LYS A 9 -7.70 4.69 6.96
CA LYS A 9 -7.37 4.59 8.38
C LYS A 9 -8.07 3.38 9.02
N PRO A 10 -7.41 2.60 9.91
CA PRO A 10 -6.07 2.81 10.49
C PRO A 10 -4.95 2.01 9.78
N LEU A 11 -5.10 1.65 8.51
CA LEU A 11 -4.18 0.73 7.82
C LEU A 11 -2.84 1.37 7.46
N TRP A 12 -1.80 0.55 7.48
CA TRP A 12 -0.42 0.88 7.09
C TRP A 12 0.08 -0.14 6.08
N ALA A 13 0.93 0.29 5.16
CA ALA A 13 1.58 -0.59 4.19
C ALA A 13 3.09 -0.56 4.38
N HIS A 14 3.74 -1.72 4.19
CA HIS A 14 5.19 -1.73 4.03
C HIS A 14 5.57 -1.03 2.72
N VAL A 15 6.63 -0.23 2.75
CA VAL A 15 7.13 0.45 1.54
C VAL A 15 7.42 -0.55 0.42
N THR A 16 8.10 -1.65 0.74
CA THR A 16 8.38 -2.71 -0.23
C THR A 16 7.11 -3.37 -0.76
N CYS A 17 6.11 -3.64 0.08
CA CYS A 17 4.85 -4.22 -0.39
C CYS A 17 4.10 -3.26 -1.32
N ALA A 18 4.10 -1.96 -1.02
CA ALA A 18 3.49 -0.95 -1.87
C ALA A 18 4.15 -0.85 -3.25
N TRP A 19 5.46 -1.09 -3.36
CA TRP A 19 6.15 -1.11 -4.65
C TRP A 19 5.87 -2.35 -5.50
N PHE A 20 5.64 -3.51 -4.86
CA PHE A 20 5.50 -4.78 -5.57
C PHE A 20 4.05 -5.25 -5.73
N SER A 21 3.08 -4.61 -5.07
CA SER A 21 1.66 -4.84 -5.33
C SER A 21 1.20 -3.90 -6.47
N PRO A 22 0.79 -4.42 -7.65
CA PRO A 22 0.41 -3.59 -8.79
C PRO A 22 -0.73 -2.60 -8.52
N GLU A 23 -1.58 -2.92 -7.54
CA GLU A 23 -2.75 -2.13 -7.16
C GLU A 23 -2.43 -1.01 -6.18
N VAL A 24 -1.22 -1.01 -5.60
CA VAL A 24 -0.81 -0.07 -4.56
C VAL A 24 0.21 0.90 -5.13
N SER A 25 0.08 2.17 -4.76
CA SER A 25 1.07 3.21 -5.05
C SER A 25 1.12 4.22 -3.90
N PHE A 26 2.06 5.16 -3.97
CA PHE A 26 2.05 6.32 -3.09
C PHE A 26 1.43 7.51 -3.80
N SER A 27 0.62 8.29 -3.08
CA SER A 27 0.03 9.51 -3.66
C SER A 27 1.03 10.64 -3.90
N SER A 28 2.18 10.59 -3.20
CA SER A 28 3.32 11.48 -3.37
C SER A 28 4.57 10.65 -3.58
N ASP A 29 5.29 10.87 -4.68
CA ASP A 29 6.55 10.19 -4.97
C ASP A 29 7.69 10.65 -4.04
N GLU A 30 7.69 11.93 -3.65
CA GLU A 30 8.70 12.51 -2.75
C GLU A 30 8.48 12.07 -1.29
N ALA A 31 7.27 12.26 -0.77
CA ALA A 31 6.97 11.92 0.61
C ALA A 31 6.75 10.41 0.80
N MET A 32 6.42 9.69 -0.28
CA MET A 32 6.05 8.28 -0.28
C MET A 32 4.89 7.98 0.68
N GLU A 33 3.86 8.84 0.68
CA GLU A 33 2.65 8.68 1.47
C GLU A 33 1.46 9.52 0.96
N PRO A 34 0.23 9.18 1.40
CA PRO A 34 -0.17 7.85 1.86
C PRO A 34 -0.05 6.77 0.77
N ALA A 35 0.00 5.51 1.18
CA ALA A 35 -0.25 4.37 0.31
C ALA A 35 -1.73 4.35 -0.11
N VAL A 36 -2.00 4.27 -1.40
CA VAL A 36 -3.35 4.27 -1.98
C VAL A 36 -3.63 2.96 -2.71
N GLY A 37 -4.91 2.62 -2.89
CA GLY A 37 -5.31 1.45 -3.68
C GLY A 37 -5.28 0.11 -2.95
N ILE A 38 -5.04 0.11 -1.63
CA ILE A 38 -5.02 -1.11 -0.80
C ILE A 38 -6.31 -1.93 -0.92
N LEU A 39 -7.48 -1.29 -0.98
CA LEU A 39 -8.76 -1.99 -1.11
C LEU A 39 -9.02 -2.56 -2.52
N LYS A 40 -8.14 -2.27 -3.49
CA LYS A 40 -8.21 -2.83 -4.85
C LYS A 40 -7.42 -4.12 -4.97
N ILE A 41 -6.58 -4.47 -3.99
CA ILE A 41 -5.82 -5.73 -3.98
C ILE A 41 -6.82 -6.90 -4.03
N PRO A 42 -6.73 -7.79 -5.04
CA PRO A 42 -7.63 -8.92 -5.14
C PRO A 42 -7.52 -9.83 -3.91
N MET A 43 -8.65 -10.29 -3.36
CA MET A 43 -8.67 -11.17 -2.18
C MET A 43 -7.82 -12.43 -2.37
N LYS A 44 -7.73 -12.95 -3.61
CA LYS A 44 -6.87 -14.09 -3.98
C LYS A 44 -5.39 -13.86 -3.66
N SER A 45 -4.92 -12.62 -3.61
CA SER A 45 -3.54 -12.28 -3.25
C SER A 45 -3.22 -12.56 -1.77
N PHE A 46 -4.24 -12.76 -0.92
CA PHE A 46 -4.07 -13.09 0.49
C PHE A 46 -4.29 -14.58 0.80
N LEU A 47 -4.69 -15.39 -0.19
CA LEU A 47 -4.99 -16.82 -0.02
C LEU A 47 -3.78 -17.74 -0.28
N GLN A 48 -2.56 -17.24 -0.06
CA GLN A 48 -1.33 -18.02 -0.26
C GLN A 48 -1.22 -19.23 0.67
#